data_AF-A0A4Q6BBU0-F1
#
_entry.id   AF-A0A4Q6BBU0-F1
#
_cell.length_a   1.000
_cell.length_b   1.000
_cell.length_c   1.000
_cell.angle_alpha   90.00
_cell.angle_beta   90.00
_cell.angle_gamma   90.00
#
_symmetry.space_group_name_H-M   'P 1'
#
loop_
_entity.id
_entity.type
_entity.pdbx_description
1 polymer ?
#
loop_
_entity_poly.entity_id
_entity_poly.type
_entity_poly.pdbx_seq_one_letter_code
_entity_poly.pdbx_strand_id
1 'polypeptide(L)'
;MLRDVFDTIETGCCIVELLFDPEGLAVDHRYLYVNAAFEKHTGIANALGRRVQELVPHFEARWHAIYSEVLRTGVPDRVVEQT
;
A
#
# COMPACT_ATOMS: atom_id res chain seq x y z
N MET A 1 -8.59 -12.93 -14.07
CA MET A 1 -7.42 -12.72 -14.95
C MET A 1 -6.30 -11.96 -14.25
N LEU A 2 -6.45 -10.69 -13.84
CA LEU A 2 -5.35 -10.00 -13.11
C LEU A 2 -5.14 -10.56 -11.68
N ARG A 3 -6.24 -10.83 -10.96
CA ARG A 3 -6.19 -11.42 -9.61
C ARG A 3 -5.55 -12.81 -9.59
N ASP A 4 -5.94 -13.68 -10.53
CA ASP A 4 -5.44 -15.07 -10.58
C ASP A 4 -3.93 -15.15 -10.81
N VAL A 5 -3.34 -14.20 -11.55
CA VAL A 5 -1.89 -14.13 -11.72
C VAL A 5 -1.24 -13.75 -10.39
N PHE A 6 -1.72 -12.69 -9.73
CA PHE A 6 -1.12 -12.20 -8.48
C PHE A 6 -1.31 -13.14 -7.28
N ASP A 7 -2.35 -13.94 -7.25
CA ASP A 7 -2.62 -14.87 -6.14
C ASP A 7 -1.68 -16.10 -6.17
N THR A 8 -1.01 -16.35 -7.29
CA THR A 8 0.00 -17.43 -7.42
C THR A 8 1.43 -16.97 -7.19
N ILE A 9 1.68 -15.66 -7.07
CA ILE A 9 3.01 -15.08 -6.90
C ILE A 9 3.34 -15.02 -5.41
N GLU A 10 4.50 -15.55 -5.02
CA GLU A 10 4.98 -15.51 -3.62
C GLU A 10 5.38 -14.11 -3.15
N THR A 11 5.44 -13.14 -4.06
CA THR A 11 5.67 -11.72 -3.74
C THR A 11 4.36 -11.06 -3.30
N GLY A 12 4.39 -10.39 -2.16
CA GLY A 12 3.27 -9.57 -1.69
C GLY A 12 2.96 -8.43 -2.65
N CYS A 13 1.69 -8.29 -3.02
CA CYS A 13 1.20 -7.24 -3.90
C CYS A 13 -0.05 -6.60 -3.31
N CYS A 14 -0.16 -5.28 -3.46
CA CYS A 14 -1.37 -4.54 -3.13
C CYS A 14 -1.60 -3.40 -4.12
N ILE A 15 -2.85 -2.97 -4.24
CA ILE A 15 -3.25 -1.72 -4.90
C ILE A 15 -3.90 -0.86 -3.84
N VAL A 16 -3.51 0.42 -3.78
CA VAL A 16 -4.01 1.36 -2.78
C VAL A 16 -4.57 2.62 -3.43
N GLU A 17 -5.55 3.22 -2.78
CA GLU A 17 -6.05 4.56 -3.03
C GLU A 17 -5.47 5.50 -1.97
N LEU A 18 -4.75 6.54 -2.38
CA LEU A 18 -4.27 7.57 -1.45
C LEU A 18 -5.41 8.48 -1.02
N LEU A 19 -5.42 8.80 0.27
CA LEU A 19 -6.34 9.74 0.88
C LEU A 19 -5.57 10.99 1.25
N PHE A 20 -6.10 12.14 0.82
CA PHE A 20 -5.48 13.44 1.00
C PHE A 20 -6.25 14.28 2.02
N ASP A 21 -5.54 15.11 2.76
CA ASP A 21 -6.14 16.15 3.59
C ASP A 21 -6.60 17.36 2.73
N PRO A 22 -7.31 18.36 3.30
CA PRO A 22 -7.74 19.56 2.58
C PRO A 22 -6.59 20.37 1.95
N GLU A 23 -5.39 20.26 2.52
CA GLU A 23 -4.16 20.91 2.05
C GLU A 23 -3.48 20.16 0.88
N GLY A 24 -3.97 18.96 0.55
CA GLY A 24 -3.47 18.13 -0.55
C GLY A 24 -2.29 17.23 -0.18
N LEU A 25 -2.03 17.01 1.11
CA LEU A 25 -1.01 16.08 1.59
C LEU A 25 -1.61 14.68 1.72
N ALA A 26 -0.88 13.67 1.24
CA ALA A 26 -1.27 12.28 1.44
C ALA A 26 -1.10 11.93 2.92
N VAL A 27 -2.18 11.53 3.58
CA VAL A 27 -2.22 11.28 5.03
C VAL A 27 -2.59 9.84 5.40
N ASP A 28 -3.18 9.10 4.46
CA ASP A 28 -3.63 7.73 4.67
C ASP A 28 -3.77 7.02 3.31
N HIS A 29 -4.03 5.72 3.32
CA HIS A 29 -4.39 4.98 2.10
C HIS A 29 -5.33 3.83 2.38
N ARG A 30 -6.21 3.54 1.41
CA ARG A 30 -7.16 2.43 1.45
C ARG A 30 -6.69 1.31 0.54
N TYR A 31 -6.69 0.07 1.03
CA TYR A 31 -6.38 -1.09 0.18
C TYR A 31 -7.56 -1.41 -0.74
N LEU A 32 -7.33 -1.34 -2.06
CA LEU A 32 -8.29 -1.74 -3.09
C LEU A 32 -8.10 -3.19 -3.54
N TYR A 33 -6.89 -3.71 -3.36
CA TYR A 33 -6.54 -5.11 -3.59
C TYR A 33 -5.34 -5.51 -2.73
N VAL A 34 -5.34 -6.75 -2.24
CA VAL A 34 -4.20 -7.42 -1.63
C VAL A 34 -4.22 -8.88 -2.08
N ASN A 35 -3.05 -9.47 -2.32
CA ASN A 35 -2.94 -10.92 -2.55
C ASN A 35 -2.63 -11.67 -1.24
N ALA A 36 -2.68 -13.01 -1.28
CA ALA A 36 -2.40 -13.84 -0.09
C ALA A 36 -0.96 -13.68 0.43
N ALA A 37 0.01 -13.46 -0.45
CA ALA A 37 1.41 -13.25 -0.06
C ALA A 37 1.61 -11.95 0.72
N PHE A 38 0.84 -10.89 0.43
CA PHE A 38 0.88 -9.63 1.17
C PHE A 38 0.56 -9.86 2.65
N GLU A 39 -0.54 -10.55 2.94
CA GLU A 39 -0.94 -10.83 4.32
C GLU A 39 0.10 -11.72 5.02
N LYS A 40 0.61 -12.75 4.33
CA LYS A 40 1.66 -13.63 4.86
C LYS A 40 2.95 -12.87 5.22
N HIS A 41 3.35 -11.89 4.42
CA HIS A 41 4.63 -11.19 4.59
C HIS A 41 4.53 -10.00 5.56
N THR A 42 3.42 -9.28 5.55
CA THR A 42 3.23 -8.07 6.37
C THR A 42 2.53 -8.36 7.69
N GLY A 43 1.81 -9.48 7.80
CA GLY A 43 0.91 -9.78 8.92
C GLY A 43 -0.38 -8.97 8.93
N ILE A 44 -0.62 -8.12 7.92
CA ILE A 44 -1.80 -7.25 7.87
C ILE A 44 -2.99 -8.05 7.31
N ALA A 45 -3.81 -8.57 8.21
CA ALA A 45 -5.02 -9.32 7.87
C ALA A 45 -6.24 -8.42 7.62
N ASN A 46 -7.18 -8.91 6.81
CA ASN A 46 -8.44 -8.23 6.48
C ASN A 46 -8.25 -6.82 5.91
N ALA A 47 -7.22 -6.59 5.10
CA ALA A 47 -6.84 -5.26 4.65
C ALA A 47 -7.83 -4.63 3.66
N LEU A 48 -8.48 -5.45 2.83
CA LEU A 48 -9.31 -5.00 1.72
C LEU A 48 -10.42 -4.02 2.16
N GLY A 49 -10.47 -2.85 1.52
CA GLY A 49 -11.44 -1.79 1.78
C GLY A 49 -11.14 -0.93 3.02
N ARG A 50 -10.16 -1.32 3.84
CA ARG A 50 -9.80 -0.63 5.08
C ARG A 50 -8.61 0.29 4.88
N ARG A 51 -8.49 1.27 5.77
CA ARG A 51 -7.38 2.23 5.77
C ARG A 51 -6.18 1.67 6.50
N VAL A 52 -4.96 2.04 6.10
CA VAL A 52 -3.75 1.52 6.76
C VAL A 52 -3.69 1.92 8.23
N GLN A 53 -4.14 3.13 8.57
CA GLN A 53 -4.15 3.60 9.96
C GLN A 53 -5.13 2.82 10.86
N GLU A 54 -6.15 2.19 10.29
CA GLU A 54 -7.07 1.30 11.05
C GLU A 54 -6.46 -0.07 11.35
N LEU A 55 -5.40 -0.44 10.63
CA LEU A 55 -4.78 -1.77 10.66
C LEU A 55 -3.41 -1.74 11.35
N VAL A 56 -2.64 -0.68 11.10
CA VAL A 56 -1.29 -0.49 11.62
C VAL A 56 -1.24 0.87 12.33
N PRO A 57 -1.54 0.89 13.63
CA PRO A 57 -1.32 2.09 14.45
C PRO A 57 0.16 2.51 14.34
N HIS A 58 0.41 3.79 14.07
CA HIS A 58 1.76 4.34 13.83
C HIS A 58 2.43 3.92 12.52
N PHE A 59 1.65 3.69 11.46
CA PHE A 59 2.18 3.53 10.12
C PHE A 59 3.13 4.68 9.74
N GLU A 60 4.26 4.35 9.10
CA GLU A 60 5.33 5.32 8.87
C GLU A 60 4.92 6.36 7.82
N ALA A 61 4.92 7.64 8.22
CA ALA A 61 4.48 8.75 7.36
C ALA A 61 5.26 8.87 6.03
N ARG A 62 6.50 8.38 5.98
CA ARG A 62 7.33 8.40 4.76
C ARG A 62 6.69 7.63 3.60
N TRP A 63 5.91 6.59 3.87
CA TRP A 63 5.25 5.81 2.81
C TRP A 63 4.21 6.65 2.08
N HIS A 64 3.51 7.54 2.78
CA HIS A 64 2.58 8.47 2.14
C HIS A 64 3.29 9.44 1.20
N ALA A 65 4.48 9.94 1.60
CA ALA A 65 5.29 10.82 0.75
C ALA A 65 5.77 10.10 -0.52
N ILE A 66 6.26 8.86 -0.40
CA ILE A 66 6.73 8.06 -1.53
C ILE A 66 5.58 7.78 -2.51
N TYR A 67 4.44 7.31 -2.01
CA TYR A 67 3.29 7.02 -2.86
C TYR A 67 2.74 8.29 -3.52
N SER A 68 2.71 9.42 -2.81
CA SER A 68 2.28 10.71 -3.35
C SER A 68 3.16 11.17 -4.51
N GLU A 69 4.48 11.01 -4.38
CA GLU A 69 5.43 11.38 -5.44
C GLU A 69 5.25 10.50 -6.70
N VAL A 70 5.07 9.19 -6.52
CA VAL A 70 4.76 8.27 -7.63
C VAL A 70 3.44 8.66 -8.31
N LEU A 71 2.39 8.97 -7.55
CA LEU A 71 1.10 9.39 -8.11
C LEU A 71 1.23 10.71 -8.89
N ARG A 72 1.98 11.68 -8.36
CA ARG A 72 2.17 13.01 -8.95
C ARG A 72 2.99 12.95 -10.25
N THR A 73 4.02 12.12 -10.28
CA THR A 73 4.97 12.05 -11.41
C THR A 73 4.60 10.99 -12.43
N GLY A 74 3.88 9.94 -12.03
CA GLY A 74 3.67 8.73 -12.82
C GLY A 74 4.93 7.87 -12.97
N VAL A 75 6.03 8.20 -12.30
CA VAL A 75 7.29 7.46 -12.37
C VAL A 75 7.34 6.45 -11.24
N PRO A 76 7.57 5.14 -11.53
CA PRO A 76 7.66 4.13 -10.49
C PRO A 76 8.94 4.29 -9.66
N ASP A 77 8.86 3.95 -8.37
CA ASP A 77 10.00 3.95 -7.45
C ASP A 77 10.28 2.54 -6.90
N ARG A 78 11.53 2.28 -6.50
CA ARG A 78 11.98 1.04 -5.86
C ARG A 78 12.70 1.35 -4.56
N VAL A 79 12.04 1.02 -3.46
CA VAL A 79 12.57 1.19 -2.10
C VAL A 79 13.14 -0.14 -1.62
N VAL A 80 14.37 -0.12 -1.10
CA VAL A 80 15.01 -1.29 -0.45
C VAL A 80 15.51 -0.84 0.91
N GLU A 81 15.01 -1.45 1.97
CA GLU A 81 15.50 -1.24 3.32
C GLU A 81 16.52 -2.30 3.68
N GLN A 82 17.67 -1.87 4.20
CA GLN A 82 18.66 -2.76 4.78
C GLN A 82 18.45 -2.70 6.29
N THR A 83 17.98 -3.80 6.88
CA THR A 83 17.94 -4.01 8.32
C THR A 83 19.30 -4.48 8.81
#